data_AF-A0A846SUY2-F1
#
_entry.id   AF-A0A846SUY2-F1
#
_cell.length_a   1.000
_cell.length_b   1.000
_cell.length_c   1.000
_cell.angle_alpha   90.00
_cell.angle_beta   90.00
_cell.angle_gamma   90.00
#
_symmetry.space_group_name_H-M   'P 1'
#
loop_
_entity.id
_entity.type
_entity.pdbx_description
1 polymer ?
#
loop_
_entity_poly.entity_id
_entity_poly.type
_entity_poly.pdbx_seq_one_letter_code
_entity_poly.pdbx_strand_id
1 'polypeptide(L)'
;MELIGAQISEGEYFGYPRQKWLAVLFVDPDGVLSSILFKTESLDQFEELRRAYRLKGETLLGKTLRAEMNGRTSKGNGKGYFAVQFEVVAEGKYAEAIASFRQIHYDPNFIRLIEAKKKEAEKEAD
;
A
#
# COMPACT_ATOMS: atom_id res chain seq x y z
N MET A 1 9.14 -3.16 8.79
CA MET A 1 8.53 -3.89 7.65
C MET A 1 9.06 -3.31 6.36
N GLU A 2 9.33 -4.11 5.34
CA GLU A 2 9.78 -3.65 4.02
C GLU A 2 8.73 -3.94 2.95
N LEU A 3 8.33 -2.92 2.19
CA LEU A 3 7.25 -3.04 1.22
C LEU A 3 7.71 -3.76 -0.05
N ILE A 4 6.93 -4.76 -0.46
CA ILE A 4 7.05 -5.41 -1.78
C ILE A 4 6.05 -4.79 -2.76
N GLY A 5 4.82 -4.58 -2.29
CA GLY A 5 3.73 -4.08 -3.10
C GLY A 5 2.62 -3.48 -2.25
N ALA A 6 1.87 -2.56 -2.85
CA ALA A 6 0.70 -1.97 -2.25
C ALA A 6 -0.35 -1.75 -3.33
N GLN A 7 -1.60 -2.10 -3.03
CA GLN A 7 -2.72 -1.93 -3.94
C GLN A 7 -3.89 -1.30 -3.18
N ILE A 8 -4.49 -0.28 -3.79
CA ILE A 8 -5.77 0.24 -3.35
C ILE A 8 -6.85 -0.53 -4.10
N SER A 9 -7.77 -1.11 -3.35
CA SER A 9 -8.93 -1.82 -3.88
C SER A 9 -10.20 -1.19 -3.33
N GLU A 10 -11.27 -1.21 -4.13
CA GLU A 10 -12.59 -0.79 -3.72
C GLU A 10 -13.51 -1.99 -3.77
N GLY A 11 -14.27 -2.23 -2.70
CA GLY A 11 -15.10 -3.42 -2.62
C GLY A 11 -15.81 -3.56 -1.28
N GLU A 12 -16.56 -4.66 -1.18
CA GLU A 12 -17.18 -5.09 0.06
C GLU A 12 -16.28 -6.09 0.78
N TYR A 13 -15.72 -5.65 1.90
CA TYR A 13 -14.86 -6.48 2.74
C TYR A 13 -15.36 -6.41 4.18
N PHE A 14 -15.37 -7.54 4.87
CA PHE A 14 -15.80 -7.65 6.27
C PHE A 14 -17.21 -7.07 6.54
N GLY A 15 -18.12 -7.18 5.56
CA GLY A 15 -19.48 -6.66 5.64
C GLY A 15 -19.60 -5.13 5.54
N TYR A 16 -18.54 -4.43 5.12
CA TYR A 16 -18.57 -3.00 4.82
C TYR A 16 -18.76 -2.77 3.32
N PRO A 17 -19.94 -2.33 2.86
CA PRO A 17 -20.20 -2.14 1.43
C PRO A 17 -19.43 -0.94 0.87
N ARG A 18 -18.78 -1.16 -0.28
CA ARG A 18 -18.17 -0.12 -1.15
C ARG A 18 -17.21 0.82 -0.41
N GLN A 19 -16.21 0.24 0.26
CA GLN A 19 -15.13 1.02 0.89
C GLN A 19 -13.82 0.83 0.13
N LYS A 20 -12.95 1.84 0.23
CA LYS A 20 -11.56 1.76 -0.23
C LYS A 20 -10.67 1.14 0.84
N TRP A 21 -9.81 0.24 0.41
CA TRP A 21 -8.88 -0.50 1.25
C TRP A 21 -7.50 -0.49 0.64
N LEU A 22 -6.49 -0.35 1.49
CA LEU A 22 -5.09 -0.45 1.12
C LEU A 22 -4.58 -1.83 1.53
N ALA A 23 -4.35 -2.70 0.54
CA ALA A 23 -3.66 -3.96 0.73
C ALA A 23 -2.16 -3.73 0.63
N VAL A 24 -1.42 -4.11 1.67
CA VAL A 24 0.05 -4.01 1.71
C VAL A 24 0.64 -5.41 1.78
N LEU A 25 1.57 -5.70 0.88
CA LEU A 25 2.41 -6.89 0.90
C LEU A 25 3.83 -6.48 1.33
N PHE A 26 4.35 -7.12 2.37
CA PHE A 26 5.61 -6.73 2.99
C PHE A 26 6.38 -7.92 3.56
N VAL A 27 7.67 -7.70 3.78
CA VAL A 27 8.52 -8.59 4.59
C VAL A 27 8.64 -8.00 5.99
N ASP A 28 8.39 -8.81 7.02
CA ASP A 28 8.59 -8.40 8.40
C ASP A 28 10.07 -8.47 8.82
N PRO A 29 10.45 -8.02 10.03
CA PRO A 29 11.85 -8.08 10.48
C PRO A 29 12.45 -9.49 10.53
N ASP A 30 11.62 -10.53 10.68
CA ASP A 30 12.04 -11.92 10.75
C ASP A 30 12.18 -12.55 9.35
N GLY A 31 11.89 -11.81 8.29
CA GLY A 31 12.00 -12.25 6.90
C GLY A 31 10.75 -12.97 6.38
N VAL A 32 9.62 -12.88 7.08
CA VAL A 32 8.38 -13.54 6.69
C VAL A 32 7.56 -12.62 5.77
N LEU A 33 7.08 -13.19 4.65
CA LEU A 33 6.17 -12.52 3.75
C LEU A 33 4.77 -12.46 4.36
N SER A 34 4.27 -11.24 4.59
CA SER A 34 2.98 -10.99 5.22
C SER A 34 2.16 -9.97 4.43
N SER A 35 0.85 -10.00 4.61
CA SER A 35 -0.06 -9.01 4.04
C SER A 35 -1.03 -8.48 5.09
N ILE A 36 -1.34 -7.17 5.00
CA ILE A 36 -2.30 -6.50 5.89
C ILE A 36 -3.18 -5.57 5.05
N LEU A 37 -4.46 -5.46 5.45
CA LEU A 37 -5.44 -4.53 4.89
C LEU A 37 -5.64 -3.34 5.84
N PHE A 38 -5.51 -2.13 5.30
CA PHE A 38 -5.74 -0.87 5.99
C PHE A 38 -6.93 -0.12 5.38
N LYS A 39 -7.55 0.76 6.18
CA LYS A 39 -8.61 1.66 5.73
C LYS A 39 -8.49 3.03 6.38
N THR A 40 -9.35 3.94 5.94
CA THR A 40 -9.56 5.29 6.53
C THR A 40 -8.24 6.04 6.72
N GLU A 41 -8.01 6.61 7.90
CA GLU A 41 -6.85 7.46 8.22
C GLU A 41 -5.50 6.76 7.96
N SER A 42 -5.45 5.43 8.07
CA SER A 42 -4.21 4.68 7.78
C SER A 42 -3.90 4.65 6.29
N LEU A 43 -4.95 4.57 5.44
CA LEU A 43 -4.83 4.64 3.99
C LEU A 43 -4.41 6.05 3.58
N ASP A 44 -5.10 7.06 4.10
CA ASP A 44 -4.84 8.47 3.77
C ASP A 44 -3.40 8.85 4.12
N GLN A 45 -2.94 8.48 5.32
CA GLN A 45 -1.57 8.76 5.76
C GLN A 45 -0.51 8.03 4.91
N PHE A 46 -0.79 6.79 4.49
CA PHE A 46 0.12 6.06 3.60
C PHE A 46 0.19 6.70 2.20
N GLU A 47 -0.94 7.16 1.65
CA GLU A 47 -0.95 7.88 0.37
C GLU A 47 -0.16 9.18 0.44
N GLU A 48 -0.29 9.93 1.53
CA GLU A 48 0.49 11.15 1.77
C GLU A 48 2.00 10.85 1.85
N LEU A 49 2.38 9.82 2.61
CA LEU A 49 3.78 9.37 2.69
C LEU A 49 4.32 9.00 1.31
N ARG A 50 3.57 8.20 0.54
CA ARG A 50 3.94 7.81 -0.82
C ARG A 50 4.07 9.02 -1.74
N ARG A 51 3.16 9.98 -1.64
CA ARG A 51 3.21 11.22 -2.44
C ARG A 51 4.44 12.05 -2.10
N ALA A 52 4.77 12.20 -0.82
CA ALA A 52 5.92 12.96 -0.36
C ALA A 52 7.24 12.39 -0.90
N TYR A 53 7.39 11.06 -0.90
CA TYR A 53 8.58 10.40 -1.48
C TYR A 53 8.60 10.49 -3.00
N ARG A 54 7.44 10.31 -3.66
CA ARG A 54 7.34 10.45 -5.12
C ARG A 54 7.74 11.85 -5.60
N LEU A 55 7.37 12.90 -4.86
CA LEU A 55 7.78 14.29 -5.17
C LEU A 55 9.30 14.49 -5.10
N LYS A 56 10.02 13.68 -4.32
CA LYS A 56 11.48 13.65 -4.26
C LYS A 56 12.13 12.76 -5.34
N GLY A 57 11.32 12.11 -6.18
CA GLY A 57 11.80 11.09 -7.11
C GLY A 57 12.16 9.76 -6.45
N GLU A 58 11.79 9.56 -5.19
CA GLU A 58 12.08 8.35 -4.44
C GLU A 58 10.87 7.40 -4.40
N THR A 59 11.16 6.12 -4.17
CA THR A 59 10.16 5.08 -3.94
C THR A 59 10.16 4.65 -2.47
N LEU A 60 9.00 4.24 -1.96
CA LEU A 60 8.91 3.58 -0.64
C LEU A 60 9.36 2.11 -0.69
N LEU A 61 9.47 1.54 -1.89
CA LEU A 61 9.93 0.17 -2.10
C LEU A 61 11.42 0.07 -1.81
N GLY A 62 11.82 -0.99 -1.10
CA GLY A 62 13.21 -1.13 -0.64
C GLY A 62 13.58 -0.19 0.51
N LYS A 63 12.60 0.46 1.14
CA LYS A 63 12.79 1.17 2.41
C LYS A 63 12.17 0.37 3.55
N THR A 64 12.72 0.53 4.74
CA THR A 64 12.17 -0.01 5.98
C THR A 64 11.16 0.99 6.54
N LEU A 65 9.91 0.56 6.63
CA LEU A 65 8.84 1.31 7.27
C LEU A 65 8.61 0.80 8.69
N ARG A 66 8.36 1.72 9.62
CA ARG A 66 7.72 1.47 10.90
C ARG A 66 6.22 1.71 10.71
N ALA A 67 5.41 0.79 11.23
CA ALA A 67 3.97 0.92 11.28
C ALA A 67 3.55 0.94 12.75
N GLU A 68 2.99 2.05 13.21
CA GLU A 68 2.61 2.24 14.61
C GLU A 68 1.10 2.42 14.75
N MET A 69 0.48 1.56 15.56
CA MET A 69 -0.94 1.64 15.84
C MET A 69 -1.20 2.69 16.93
N ASN A 70 -2.03 3.68 16.58
CA ASN A 70 -2.38 4.79 17.44
C ASN A 70 -3.89 4.81 17.73
N GLY A 71 -4.25 5.04 18.99
CA GLY A 71 -5.62 5.34 19.38
C GLY A 71 -6.06 6.70 18.83
N ARG A 72 -7.26 6.75 18.27
CA ARG A 72 -7.89 7.94 17.71
C ARG A 72 -9.32 8.03 18.20
N THR A 73 -9.84 9.26 18.26
CA THR A 73 -11.24 9.52 18.61
C THR A 73 -11.91 10.16 17.42
N SER A 74 -13.00 9.56 16.94
CA SER A 74 -13.74 10.10 15.80
C SER A 74 -14.44 11.41 16.20
N LYS A 75 -14.18 12.47 15.44
CA LYS A 75 -14.82 13.78 15.65
C LYS A 75 -16.33 13.74 15.44
N GLY A 76 -16.83 12.81 14.62
CA GLY A 76 -18.25 12.75 14.25
C GLY A 76 -19.14 12.02 15.25
N ASN A 77 -18.60 11.07 16.03
CA ASN A 77 -19.40 10.25 16.95
C ASN A 77 -18.73 9.97 18.30
N GLY A 78 -17.54 10.53 18.56
CA GLY A 78 -16.80 10.36 19.80
C GLY A 78 -16.27 8.95 20.07
N LYS A 79 -16.45 8.00 19.15
CA LYS A 79 -15.98 6.61 19.34
C LYS A 79 -14.48 6.50 19.08
N GLY A 80 -13.83 5.72 19.93
CA GLY A 80 -12.44 5.34 19.77
C GLY A 80 -12.26 4.37 18.59
N TYR A 81 -11.22 4.58 17.80
CA TYR A 81 -10.75 3.64 16.77
C TYR A 81 -9.22 3.63 16.75
N PHE A 82 -8.63 2.65 16.08
CA PHE A 82 -7.20 2.59 15.89
C PHE A 82 -6.85 2.91 14.44
N ALA A 83 -5.79 3.69 14.23
CA ALA A 83 -5.21 3.97 12.94
C ALA A 83 -3.72 3.63 12.98
N VAL A 84 -3.18 3.16 11.86
CA VAL A 84 -1.77 2.86 11.71
C VAL A 84 -1.08 4.02 11.01
N GLN A 85 0.00 4.52 11.60
CA GLN A 85 0.85 5.53 11.00
C GLN A 85 2.14 4.89 10.49
N PHE A 86 2.52 5.26 9.27
CA PHE A 86 3.71 4.78 8.61
C PHE A 86 4.81 5.83 8.61
N GLU A 87 6.02 5.41 8.92
CA GLU A 87 7.22 6.22 8.89
C GLU A 87 8.36 5.44 8.23
N VAL A 88 9.15 6.09 7.38
CA VAL A 88 10.39 5.50 6.87
C VAL A 88 11.47 5.69 7.93
N VAL A 89 12.06 4.58 8.41
CA VAL A 89 13.05 4.61 9.49
C VAL A 89 14.46 4.24 9.05
N ALA A 90 14.60 3.54 7.93
CA ALA A 90 15.89 3.13 7.38
C ALA A 90 15.75 2.72 5.91
N GLU A 91 16.89 2.52 5.25
CA GLU A 91 16.93 1.73 4.01
C GLU A 91 16.54 0.26 4.29
N GLY A 92 16.07 -0.44 3.26
CA GLY A 92 15.60 -1.81 3.36
C GLY A 92 16.75 -2.81 3.36
N LYS A 93 16.71 -3.79 4.27
CA LYS A 93 17.64 -4.93 4.30
C LYS A 93 17.44 -5.83 3.08
N TYR A 94 16.21 -5.94 2.58
CA TYR A 94 15.84 -6.76 1.44
C TYR A 94 15.64 -5.94 0.16
N ALA A 95 16.09 -4.68 0.13
CA ALA A 95 15.85 -3.75 -0.98
C ALA A 95 16.29 -4.31 -2.33
N GLU A 96 17.49 -4.88 -2.41
CA GLU A 96 18.02 -5.48 -3.64
C GLU A 96 17.20 -6.70 -4.08
N ALA A 97 16.92 -7.62 -3.15
CA ALA A 97 16.11 -8.81 -3.43
C ALA A 97 14.69 -8.45 -3.91
N ILE A 98 14.07 -7.44 -3.30
CA ILE A 98 12.76 -6.92 -3.71
C ILE A 98 12.85 -6.29 -5.11
N ALA A 99 13.92 -5.54 -5.41
CA ALA A 99 14.14 -4.96 -6.72
C ALA A 99 14.32 -6.04 -7.80
N SER A 100 15.13 -7.06 -7.54
CA SER A 100 15.34 -8.21 -8.44
C SER A 100 14.06 -9.00 -8.67
N PHE A 101 13.31 -9.31 -7.59
CA PHE A 101 12.00 -9.97 -7.69
C PHE A 101 11.06 -9.20 -8.63
N ARG A 102 11.03 -7.87 -8.52
CA ARG A 102 10.19 -7.04 -9.38
C ARG A 102 10.68 -7.01 -10.82
N GLN A 103 11.98 -6.99 -11.08
CA GLN A 103 12.49 -7.05 -12.46
C GLN A 103 12.13 -8.37 -13.16
N ILE A 104 12.12 -9.47 -12.40
CA ILE A 104 11.76 -10.80 -12.93
C ILE A 104 10.26 -10.90 -13.22
N HIS A 105 9.41 -10.32 -12.35
CA HIS A 105 7.95 -10.51 -12.42
C HIS A 105 7.16 -9.33 -13.01
N TYR A 106 7.73 -8.12 -13.05
CA TYR A 106 7.16 -6.93 -13.68
C TYR A 106 7.98 -6.54 -14.91
N ASP A 107 7.76 -7.26 -16.01
CA ASP A 107 8.19 -6.82 -17.34
C ASP A 107 7.45 -5.51 -17.71
N PRO A 108 8.09 -4.53 -18.38
CA PRO A 108 7.42 -3.31 -18.86
C PRO A 108 6.16 -3.58 -19.71
N ASN A 109 6.07 -4.72 -20.39
CA ASN A 109 4.87 -5.14 -21.11
C ASN A 109 3.70 -5.48 -20.18
N PHE A 110 3.96 -5.87 -18.93
CA PHE A 110 2.92 -6.16 -17.95
C PHE A 110 2.18 -4.89 -17.50
N ILE A 111 2.89 -3.77 -17.34
CA ILE A 111 2.28 -2.46 -17.05
C ILE A 111 1.38 -2.02 -18.21
N ARG A 112 1.87 -2.17 -19.46
CA ARG A 112 1.08 -1.89 -20.66
C ARG A 112 -0.18 -2.77 -20.75
N LEU A 113 -0.09 -4.03 -20.34
CA LEU A 113 -1.22 -4.97 -20.34
C LEU A 113 -2.29 -4.58 -19.31
N ILE A 114 -1.88 -4.13 -18.12
CA ILE A 114 -2.80 -3.66 -17.08
C ILE A 114 -3.49 -2.35 -17.51
N GLU A 115 -2.74 -1.42 -18.08
CA GLU A 115 -3.30 -0.17 -18.61
C GLU A 115 -4.24 -0.42 -19.81
N ALA A 116 -3.91 -1.39 -20.67
CA ALA A 116 -4.78 -1.80 -21.78
C ALA A 116 -6.08 -2.44 -21.28
N LYS A 117 -6.00 -3.39 -20.33
CA LYS A 117 -7.19 -4.01 -19.71
C LYS A 117 -8.08 -3.00 -19.01
N LYS A 118 -7.49 -1.99 -18.36
CA LYS A 118 -8.27 -0.92 -17.73
C LYS A 118 -9.05 -0.10 -18.75
N LYS A 119 -8.44 0.23 -19.90
CA LYS A 119 -9.11 0.94 -21.01
C LYS A 119 -10.17 0.10 -21.71
N GLU A 120 -10.03 -1.22 -21.77
CA GLU A 120 -11.04 -2.12 -22.32
C GLU A 120 -12.26 -2.22 -21.41
N ALA A 121 -12.04 -2.36 -20.10
CA ALA A 121 -13.12 -2.37 -19.11
C ALA A 121 -13.89 -1.04 -19.04
N GLU A 122 -13.23 0.10 -19.28
CA GLU A 122 -13.88 1.41 -19.38
C GLU A 122 -14.68 1.58 -20.69
N LYS A 123 -14.36 0.84 -21.75
CA LYS A 123 -15.10 0.88 -23.03
C LYS A 123 -16.32 -0.05 -23.08
N GLU A 124 -16.33 -1.13 -22.30
CA GLU A 124 -17.47 -2.05 -22.21
C GLU A 124 -18.57 -1.56 -21.24
N ALA A 125 -18.31 -0.47 -20.51
CA ALA A 125 -19.23 0.13 -19.53
C ALA A 125 -20.00 1.36 -20.05
N ASP A 126 -19.75 1.79 -21.30
CA ASP A 126 -20.48 2.82 -22.05
C ASP A 126 -21.34 2.18 -23.16
#